data_AF-A0A7X1ZF67-F1
#
_entry.id   AF-A0A7X1ZF67-F1
#
_cell.length_a   1.000
_cell.length_b   1.000
_cell.length_c   1.000
_cell.angle_alpha   90.00
_cell.angle_beta   90.00
_cell.angle_gamma   90.00
#
_symmetry.space_group_name_H-M   'P 1'
#
loop_
_entity.id
_entity.type
_entity.pdbx_description
1 polymer ?
#
loop_
_entity_poly.entity_id
_entity_poly.type
_entity_poly.pdbx_seq_one_letter_code
_entity_poly.pdbx_strand_id
1 'polypeptide(L)'
;MRRGPDRIGPGDRSAPAGHCKSRAPVLYQHGARGNILLRSCCAGAASDAPCDPRRPDVTTSGGVDVDQQTRTEIEAAAFRSLVAHLQWRTDVQNIDLMALSGFCRNCLWKWLRAAAEETGAPLDKAEAQRWVYGMDYADWKDRHQPEATPAQARAYEASKPLHSAISKG
;
A
#
# COMPACT_ATOMS: atom_id res chain seq x y z
N MET A 1 -39.57 -54.81 28.46
CA MET A 1 -39.49 -55.58 27.19
C MET A 1 -38.69 -54.71 26.20
N ARG A 2 -37.38 -54.99 26.03
CA ARG A 2 -36.72 -55.66 24.89
C ARG A 2 -36.46 -54.76 23.65
N ARG A 3 -35.15 -54.71 23.29
CA ARG A 3 -34.47 -54.49 21.98
C ARG A 3 -34.09 -53.04 21.55
N GLY A 4 -32.78 -52.81 21.37
CA GLY A 4 -32.21 -51.88 20.37
C GLY A 4 -31.93 -52.61 19.04
N PRO A 5 -31.04 -52.15 18.12
CA PRO A 5 -30.23 -50.93 18.04
C PRO A 5 -30.43 -50.14 16.71
N ASP A 6 -29.74 -49.01 16.47
CA ASP A 6 -28.95 -48.76 15.23
C ASP A 6 -28.25 -47.39 15.20
N ARG A 7 -26.96 -47.43 14.84
CA ARG A 7 -26.08 -46.30 14.54
C ARG A 7 -26.17 -45.97 13.04
N ILE A 8 -26.16 -44.69 12.67
CA ILE A 8 -25.84 -44.23 11.31
C ILE A 8 -24.82 -43.09 11.39
N GLY A 9 -23.69 -43.26 10.70
CA GLY A 9 -22.53 -42.37 10.70
C GLY A 9 -22.56 -41.26 9.63
N PRO A 10 -21.49 -40.44 9.58
CA PRO A 10 -21.36 -39.32 8.64
C PRO A 10 -20.98 -39.82 7.23
N GLY A 11 -21.67 -39.28 6.23
CA GLY A 11 -21.53 -39.65 4.82
C GLY A 11 -20.21 -39.24 4.19
N ASP A 12 -19.66 -40.19 3.44
CA ASP A 12 -18.55 -40.15 2.49
C ASP A 12 -18.92 -39.34 1.24
N ARG A 13 -18.03 -38.45 0.79
CA ARG A 13 -17.86 -38.08 -0.62
C ARG A 13 -16.39 -37.87 -0.94
N SER A 14 -15.73 -38.99 -1.16
CA SER A 14 -14.53 -39.16 -1.95
C SER A 14 -14.64 -38.51 -3.35
N ALA A 15 -13.62 -37.75 -3.75
CA ALA A 15 -13.38 -37.31 -5.13
C ALA A 15 -11.88 -37.49 -5.48
N PRO A 16 -11.53 -38.01 -6.67
CA PRO A 16 -10.22 -38.59 -6.94
C PRO A 16 -9.16 -37.58 -7.40
N ALA A 17 -7.90 -37.94 -7.14
CA ALA A 17 -6.68 -37.27 -7.55
C ALA A 17 -6.56 -37.17 -9.09
N GLY A 18 -6.61 -35.95 -9.62
CA GLY A 18 -6.40 -35.64 -11.03
C GLY A 18 -5.06 -34.95 -11.27
N HIS A 19 -4.29 -35.47 -12.21
CA HIS A 19 -2.93 -35.04 -12.56
C HIS A 19 -2.90 -33.62 -13.16
N CYS A 20 -1.96 -32.78 -12.71
CA CYS A 20 -1.67 -31.49 -13.33
C CYS A 20 -0.91 -31.72 -14.65
N LYS A 21 -1.65 -31.83 -15.77
CA LYS A 21 -1.07 -31.83 -17.11
C LYS A 21 -0.49 -30.44 -17.40
N SER A 22 0.80 -30.43 -17.67
CA SER A 22 1.61 -29.32 -18.16
C SER A 22 0.87 -28.51 -19.25
N ARG A 23 0.66 -27.22 -18.98
CA ARG A 23 0.35 -26.25 -20.05
C ARG A 23 1.66 -25.73 -20.62
N ALA A 24 1.79 -25.90 -21.94
CA ALA A 24 2.90 -25.44 -22.75
C ALA A 24 3.08 -23.91 -22.69
N PRO A 25 4.30 -23.39 -22.88
CA PRO A 25 4.58 -21.96 -22.85
C PRO A 25 4.08 -21.27 -24.12
N VAL A 26 3.51 -20.07 -23.95
CA VAL A 26 3.20 -19.14 -25.04
C VAL A 26 4.52 -18.61 -25.59
N LEU A 27 4.82 -18.96 -26.84
CA LEU A 27 5.99 -18.49 -27.59
C LEU A 27 5.86 -16.99 -27.89
N TYR A 28 6.65 -16.16 -27.22
CA TYR A 28 6.94 -14.80 -27.68
C TYR A 28 8.21 -14.85 -28.52
N GLN A 29 8.09 -14.74 -29.83
CA GLN A 29 9.23 -14.69 -30.74
C GLN A 29 9.80 -13.28 -30.77
N HIS A 30 10.99 -13.10 -30.22
CA HIS A 30 11.93 -12.10 -30.70
C HIS A 30 13.33 -12.71 -30.83
N GLY A 31 14.02 -12.24 -31.86
CA GLY A 31 15.17 -12.89 -32.45
C GLY A 31 16.38 -13.06 -31.53
N ALA A 32 16.96 -14.25 -31.67
CA ALA A 32 18.37 -14.47 -31.98
C ALA A 32 19.44 -14.27 -30.88
N ARG A 33 20.01 -15.44 -30.51
CA ARG A 33 21.41 -15.74 -30.14
C ARG A 33 21.77 -15.69 -28.65
N GLY A 34 21.88 -16.88 -28.06
CA GLY A 34 22.62 -17.10 -26.81
C GLY A 34 22.32 -18.47 -26.22
N ASN A 35 23.11 -19.48 -26.61
CA ASN A 35 22.96 -20.86 -26.14
C ASN A 35 23.62 -21.00 -24.76
N ILE A 36 22.84 -21.20 -23.69
CA ILE A 36 23.38 -21.59 -22.37
C ILE A 36 22.78 -22.93 -21.97
N LEU A 37 23.68 -23.89 -21.84
CA LEU A 37 23.48 -25.25 -21.39
C LEU A 37 22.94 -25.26 -19.96
N LEU A 38 21.69 -25.70 -19.77
CA LEU A 38 21.18 -26.02 -18.43
C LEU A 38 21.81 -27.32 -17.94
N ARG A 39 22.77 -27.20 -17.02
CA ARG A 39 23.31 -28.30 -16.24
C ARG A 39 22.69 -28.25 -14.84
N SER A 40 21.73 -29.16 -14.61
CA SER A 40 21.30 -29.77 -13.35
C SER A 40 21.69 -29.08 -12.03
N CYS A 41 20.73 -28.39 -11.39
CA CYS A 41 20.77 -28.05 -9.97
C CYS A 41 19.83 -28.99 -9.19
N CYS A 42 20.39 -29.97 -8.50
CA CYS A 42 19.76 -30.60 -7.34
C CYS A 42 20.85 -30.91 -6.31
N ALA A 43 21.10 -29.95 -5.42
CA ALA A 43 21.76 -30.22 -4.15
C ALA A 43 21.40 -29.14 -3.12
N GLY A 44 20.61 -29.52 -2.11
CA GLY A 44 20.75 -28.95 -0.77
C GLY A 44 19.65 -28.00 -0.29
N ALA A 45 18.54 -28.56 0.21
CA ALA A 45 17.99 -28.24 1.54
C ALA A 45 16.78 -29.17 1.80
N ALA A 46 17.03 -30.27 2.49
CA ALA A 46 15.97 -31.10 3.04
C ALA A 46 15.36 -30.37 4.25
N SER A 47 14.10 -29.94 4.13
CA SER A 47 13.25 -29.74 5.30
C SER A 47 12.12 -30.76 5.23
N ASP A 48 12.07 -31.71 6.16
CA ASP A 48 11.00 -32.71 6.30
C ASP A 48 9.68 -32.11 6.81
N ALA A 49 9.41 -30.83 6.50
CA ALA A 49 8.16 -30.19 6.85
C ALA A 49 7.08 -30.57 5.81
N PRO A 50 5.90 -31.04 6.21
CA PRO A 50 4.81 -31.28 5.27
C PRO A 50 4.47 -29.97 4.56
N CYS A 51 4.43 -30.01 3.22
CA CYS A 51 3.98 -28.88 2.41
C CYS A 51 2.59 -28.43 2.87
N ASP A 52 2.50 -27.26 3.51
CA ASP A 52 1.22 -26.59 3.76
C ASP A 52 0.87 -25.72 2.54
N PRO A 53 -0.14 -26.09 1.72
CA PRO A 53 -0.54 -25.33 0.55
C PRO A 53 -1.15 -23.95 0.89
N ARG A 54 -1.32 -23.62 2.18
CA ARG A 54 -1.84 -22.33 2.66
C ARG A 54 -0.78 -21.44 3.28
N ARG A 55 0.49 -21.86 3.34
CA ARG A 55 1.57 -20.98 3.78
C ARG A 55 1.99 -20.10 2.61
N PRO A 56 1.79 -18.77 2.65
CA PRO A 56 2.50 -17.92 1.73
C PRO A 56 3.99 -18.09 2.03
N ASP A 57 4.72 -18.65 1.08
CA ASP A 57 6.18 -18.58 1.04
C ASP A 57 6.55 -17.12 0.82
N VAL A 58 6.53 -16.33 1.89
CA VAL A 58 7.12 -14.99 1.92
C VAL A 58 8.61 -15.20 2.11
N THR A 59 9.26 -15.72 1.07
CA THR A 59 10.67 -15.45 0.87
C THR A 59 10.74 -14.02 0.32
N THR A 60 10.72 -13.02 1.21
CA THR A 60 11.11 -11.66 0.87
C THR A 60 12.62 -11.62 0.67
N SER A 61 13.09 -12.11 -0.48
CA SER A 61 14.46 -11.93 -0.94
C SER A 61 14.44 -11.07 -2.21
N GLY A 62 14.17 -9.78 -2.01
CA GLY A 62 14.15 -8.79 -3.09
C GLY A 62 14.20 -7.34 -2.60
N GLY A 63 14.80 -7.10 -1.43
CA GLY A 63 15.11 -5.75 -0.97
C GLY A 63 16.42 -5.29 -1.60
N VAL A 64 16.41 -4.14 -2.27
CA VAL A 64 17.65 -3.46 -2.67
C VAL A 64 18.35 -3.05 -1.37
N ASP A 65 19.56 -3.55 -1.14
CA ASP A 65 20.42 -3.10 -0.03
C ASP A 65 20.93 -1.70 -0.39
N VAL A 66 20.19 -0.67 0.03
CA VAL A 66 20.52 0.74 -0.15
C VAL A 66 21.08 1.29 1.14
N ASP A 67 22.14 2.10 1.05
CA ASP A 67 22.64 2.83 2.21
C ASP A 67 21.60 3.86 2.69
N GLN A 68 21.75 4.32 3.93
CA GLN A 68 20.77 5.19 4.58
C GLN A 68 20.60 6.53 3.85
N GLN A 69 21.66 7.09 3.25
CA GLN A 69 21.59 8.34 2.53
C GLN A 69 20.77 8.16 1.23
N THR A 70 21.09 7.11 0.46
CA THR A 70 20.34 6.76 -0.75
C THR A 70 18.86 6.51 -0.43
N ARG A 71 18.56 5.83 0.68
CA ARG A 71 17.19 5.62 1.13
C ARG A 71 16.46 6.94 1.39
N THR A 72 17.08 7.87 2.12
CA THR A 72 16.49 9.19 2.42
C THR A 72 16.23 10.00 1.13
N GLU A 73 17.13 9.94 0.15
CA GLU A 73 16.94 10.63 -1.13
C GLU A 73 15.77 10.07 -1.94
N ILE A 74 15.60 8.74 -1.95
CA ILE A 74 14.48 8.06 -2.61
C ILE A 74 13.15 8.42 -1.92
N GLU A 75 13.09 8.33 -0.59
CA GLU A 75 11.89 8.68 0.20
C GLU A 75 11.52 10.16 -0.01
N ALA A 76 12.50 11.06 -0.01
CA ALA A 76 12.29 12.47 -0.29
C ALA A 76 11.80 12.72 -1.74
N ALA A 77 12.33 12.00 -2.72
CA ALA A 77 11.88 12.09 -4.12
C ALA A 77 10.44 11.59 -4.31
N ALA A 78 10.08 10.50 -3.63
CA ALA A 78 8.71 9.98 -3.62
C ALA A 78 7.74 10.98 -2.95
N PHE A 79 8.12 11.57 -1.83
CA PHE A 79 7.31 12.58 -1.15
C PHE A 79 7.10 13.83 -2.02
N ARG A 80 8.16 14.35 -2.65
CA ARG A 80 8.06 15.47 -3.61
C ARG A 80 7.12 15.14 -4.77
N SER A 81 7.17 13.90 -5.27
CA SER A 81 6.28 13.43 -6.34
C SER A 81 4.82 13.36 -5.90
N LEU A 82 4.54 12.89 -4.67
CA LEU A 82 3.20 12.91 -4.09
C LEU A 82 2.65 14.34 -3.97
N VAL A 83 3.47 15.25 -3.43
CA VAL A 83 3.09 16.66 -3.27
C VAL A 83 2.79 17.29 -4.62
N ALA A 84 3.65 17.10 -5.62
CA ALA A 84 3.43 17.59 -6.97
C ALA A 84 2.13 17.03 -7.60
N HIS A 85 1.84 15.74 -7.39
CA HIS A 85 0.59 15.14 -7.86
C HIS A 85 -0.65 15.77 -7.20
N LEU A 86 -0.59 16.03 -5.88
CA LEU A 86 -1.69 16.65 -5.13
C LEU A 86 -1.87 18.15 -5.44
N GLN A 87 -0.81 18.84 -5.88
CA GLN A 87 -0.87 20.22 -6.39
C GLN A 87 -1.55 20.26 -7.77
N TRP A 88 -1.26 19.28 -8.62
CA TRP A 88 -1.91 19.15 -9.93
C TRP A 88 -3.39 18.77 -9.82
N ARG A 89 -3.74 17.85 -8.92
CA ARG A 89 -5.14 17.41 -8.66
C ARG A 89 -5.91 18.38 -7.78
N THR A 90 -6.16 19.61 -8.27
CA THR A 90 -6.95 20.62 -7.55
C THR A 90 -8.43 20.24 -7.39
N ASP A 91 -8.91 19.30 -8.19
CA ASP A 91 -10.27 18.74 -8.11
C ASP A 91 -10.47 17.89 -6.85
N VAL A 92 -9.41 17.27 -6.33
CA VAL A 92 -9.48 16.40 -5.15
C VAL A 92 -9.53 17.27 -3.89
N GLN A 93 -10.69 17.35 -3.26
CA GLN A 93 -10.87 18.18 -2.06
C GLN A 93 -10.27 17.52 -0.83
N ASN A 94 -9.76 18.36 0.09
CA ASN A 94 -9.21 17.87 1.35
C ASN A 94 -10.26 17.12 2.18
N ILE A 95 -11.54 17.51 2.13
CA ILE A 95 -12.61 16.82 2.85
C ILE A 95 -12.80 15.38 2.36
N ASP A 96 -12.66 15.15 1.05
CA ASP A 96 -12.79 13.81 0.46
C ASP A 96 -11.58 12.94 0.84
N LEU A 97 -10.37 13.51 0.81
CA LEU A 97 -9.16 12.82 1.29
C LEU A 97 -9.31 12.43 2.77
N MET A 98 -9.76 13.35 3.62
CA MET A 98 -10.01 13.05 5.03
C MET A 98 -11.06 11.94 5.21
N ALA A 99 -12.13 11.97 4.43
CA ALA A 99 -13.19 10.96 4.50
C ALA A 99 -12.71 9.56 4.07
N LEU A 100 -11.84 9.48 3.07
CA LEU A 100 -11.39 8.22 2.48
C LEU A 100 -10.14 7.63 3.15
N SER A 101 -9.11 8.45 3.37
CA SER A 101 -7.78 7.98 3.81
C SER A 101 -7.40 8.47 5.20
N GLY A 102 -8.20 9.32 5.84
CA GLY A 102 -7.92 9.87 7.16
C GLY A 102 -6.77 10.90 7.18
N PHE A 103 -6.24 11.32 6.04
CA PHE A 103 -5.28 12.43 5.95
C PHE A 103 -5.52 13.25 4.68
N CYS A 104 -5.06 14.50 4.68
CA CYS A 104 -5.13 15.36 3.50
C CYS A 104 -3.87 16.24 3.40
N ARG A 105 -3.86 17.19 2.46
CA ARG A 105 -2.75 18.16 2.29
C ARG A 105 -2.44 18.91 3.59
N ASN A 106 -3.45 19.17 4.43
CA ASN A 106 -3.23 19.82 5.71
C ASN A 106 -2.44 18.96 6.72
N CYS A 107 -2.57 17.64 6.64
CA CYS A 107 -1.76 16.74 7.45
C CYS A 107 -0.30 16.75 6.97
N LEU A 108 -0.07 16.82 5.65
CA LEU A 108 1.28 16.82 5.08
C LEU A 108 2.12 18.01 5.56
N TRP A 109 1.57 19.23 5.57
CA TRP A 109 2.36 20.38 6.03
C TRP A 109 2.59 20.35 7.54
N LYS A 110 1.67 19.77 8.33
CA LYS A 110 1.89 19.56 9.78
C LYS A 110 2.99 18.54 10.03
N TRP A 111 3.05 17.47 9.25
CA TRP A 111 4.13 16.48 9.32
C TRP A 111 5.48 17.07 8.94
N LEU A 112 5.53 17.87 7.86
CA LEU A 112 6.75 18.61 7.50
C LEU A 112 7.22 19.51 8.63
N ARG A 113 6.30 20.24 9.27
CA ARG A 113 6.64 21.11 10.38
C ARG A 113 7.15 20.36 11.61
N ALA A 114 6.50 19.26 11.98
CA ALA A 114 6.95 18.41 13.08
C ALA A 114 8.35 17.83 12.83
N ALA A 115 8.62 17.33 11.61
CA ALA A 115 9.95 16.83 11.24
C ALA A 115 11.01 17.94 11.21
N ALA A 116 10.64 19.15 10.80
CA ALA A 116 11.50 20.34 10.81
C ALA A 116 11.87 20.77 12.25
N GLU A 117 10.91 20.71 13.17
CA GLU A 117 11.13 20.96 14.60
C GLU A 117 12.13 19.95 15.20
N GLU A 118 12.02 18.66 14.87
CA GLU A 118 12.92 17.60 15.34
C GLU A 118 14.35 17.71 14.79
N THR A 119 14.51 18.26 13.59
CA THR A 119 15.81 18.41 12.91
C THR A 119 16.53 19.72 13.26
N GLY A 120 15.95 20.56 14.12
CA GLY A 120 16.52 21.85 14.50
C GLY A 120 16.45 22.92 13.41
N ALA A 121 15.62 22.71 12.38
CA ALA A 121 15.41 23.62 11.26
C ALA A 121 13.92 23.99 11.15
N PRO A 122 13.33 24.67 12.17
CA PRO A 122 11.89 24.87 12.26
C PRO A 122 11.35 25.63 11.05
N LEU A 123 10.26 25.10 10.48
CA LEU A 123 9.51 25.75 9.41
C LEU A 123 8.32 26.50 10.00
N ASP A 124 8.06 27.72 9.52
CA ASP A 124 6.83 28.39 9.89
C ASP A 124 5.62 27.73 9.20
N LYS A 125 4.41 28.04 9.69
CA LYS A 125 3.18 27.47 9.14
C LYS A 125 2.97 27.84 7.66
N ALA A 126 3.25 29.08 7.28
CA ALA A 126 3.01 29.57 5.94
C ALA A 126 4.01 28.94 4.95
N GLU A 127 5.27 28.78 5.36
CA GLU A 127 6.31 28.07 4.62
C GLU A 127 5.95 26.61 4.39
N ALA A 128 5.59 25.88 5.45
CA ALA A 128 5.20 24.49 5.33
C ALA A 128 3.96 24.31 4.43
N GLN A 129 2.99 25.24 4.52
CA GLN A 129 1.84 25.26 3.63
C GLN A 129 2.25 25.54 2.18
N ARG A 130 3.11 26.53 1.93
CA ARG A 130 3.61 26.83 0.58
C ARG A 130 4.31 25.64 -0.05
N TRP A 131 5.07 24.85 0.74
CA TRP A 131 5.73 23.64 0.23
C TRP A 131 4.73 22.59 -0.25
N VAL A 132 3.59 22.44 0.43
CA VAL A 132 2.56 21.44 0.07
C VAL A 132 1.60 21.96 -1.01
N TYR A 133 1.19 23.23 -0.94
CA TYR A 133 0.20 23.80 -1.85
C TYR A 133 0.80 24.45 -3.11
N GLY A 134 2.11 24.74 -3.12
CA GLY A 134 2.81 25.36 -4.24
C GLY A 134 2.54 26.87 -4.40
N MET A 135 1.70 27.45 -3.54
CA MET A 135 1.36 28.88 -3.49
C MET A 135 0.92 29.24 -2.06
N ASP A 136 0.57 30.51 -1.83
CA ASP A 136 -0.04 30.90 -0.56
C ASP A 136 -1.36 30.14 -0.33
N TYR A 137 -1.59 29.72 0.92
CA TYR A 137 -2.77 28.93 1.25
C TYR A 137 -4.07 29.72 1.06
N ALA A 138 -4.06 31.05 1.30
CA ALA A 138 -5.22 31.88 1.08
C ALA A 138 -5.60 31.91 -0.41
N ASP A 139 -4.60 32.08 -1.29
CA ASP A 139 -4.80 32.05 -2.75
C ASP A 139 -5.29 30.69 -3.21
N TRP A 140 -4.74 29.60 -2.67
CA TRP A 140 -5.18 28.25 -3.02
C TRP A 140 -6.64 28.02 -2.61
N LYS A 141 -7.01 28.43 -1.40
CA LYS A 141 -8.37 28.28 -0.87
C LYS A 141 -9.38 29.05 -1.73
N ASP A 142 -9.06 30.29 -2.08
CA ASP A 142 -9.92 31.15 -2.92
C ASP A 142 -10.15 30.52 -4.30
N ARG A 143 -9.09 29.97 -4.92
CA ARG A 143 -9.14 29.44 -6.28
C ARG A 143 -9.70 28.03 -6.39
N HIS A 144 -9.54 27.20 -5.36
CA HIS A 144 -9.69 25.74 -5.49
C HIS A 144 -10.53 25.06 -4.40
N GLN A 145 -10.95 25.76 -3.35
CA GLN A 145 -11.67 25.16 -2.22
C GLN A 145 -13.13 25.64 -2.12
N PRO A 146 -14.07 25.00 -2.83
CA PRO A 146 -15.49 25.30 -2.70
C PRO A 146 -16.03 24.89 -1.31
N GLU A 147 -17.24 25.35 -1.01
CA GLU A 147 -17.97 24.90 0.16
C GLU A 147 -18.27 23.39 0.08
N ALA A 148 -18.14 22.70 1.22
CA ALA A 148 -18.40 21.28 1.30
C ALA A 148 -19.88 20.97 1.13
N THR A 149 -20.19 19.96 0.30
CA THR A 149 -21.56 19.48 0.18
C THR A 149 -22.01 18.77 1.46
N PRO A 150 -23.33 18.67 1.73
CA PRO A 150 -23.84 17.94 2.89
C PRO A 150 -23.42 16.45 2.91
N ALA A 151 -23.21 15.84 1.74
CA ALA A 151 -22.75 14.46 1.64
C ALA A 151 -21.29 14.32 2.09
N GLN A 152 -20.41 15.22 1.65
CA GLN A 152 -19.00 15.24 2.05
C GLN A 152 -18.86 15.51 3.56
N ALA A 153 -19.66 16.44 4.10
CA ALA A 153 -19.68 16.73 5.53
C ALA A 153 -20.06 15.49 6.37
N ARG A 154 -21.08 14.72 5.93
CA ARG A 154 -21.47 13.47 6.61
C ARG A 154 -20.38 12.40 6.53
N ALA A 155 -19.76 12.22 5.36
CA ALA A 155 -18.67 11.25 5.19
C ALA A 155 -17.46 11.61 6.06
N TYR A 156 -17.10 12.89 6.12
CA TYR A 156 -16.08 13.40 7.01
C TYR A 156 -16.41 13.08 8.48
N GLU A 157 -17.64 13.36 8.93
CA GLU A 157 -18.06 13.09 10.30
C GLU A 157 -17.93 11.60 10.67
N ALA A 158 -18.41 10.72 9.79
CA ALA A 158 -18.36 9.26 10.00
C ALA A 158 -16.92 8.71 10.08
N SER A 159 -15.98 9.35 9.38
CA SER A 159 -14.57 8.93 9.31
C SER A 159 -13.68 9.49 10.42
N LYS A 160 -14.16 10.42 11.26
CA LYS A 160 -13.36 11.08 12.32
C LYS A 160 -12.51 10.15 13.18
N PRO A 161 -12.96 8.94 13.59
CA PRO A 161 -12.13 8.04 14.38
C PRO A 161 -10.87 7.55 13.65
N LEU A 162 -10.84 7.59 12.32
CA LEU A 162 -9.76 7.11 11.47
C LEU A 162 -8.80 8.22 11.03
N HIS A 163 -9.05 9.47 11.41
CA HIS A 163 -8.20 10.60 11.01
C HIS A 163 -6.84 10.52 11.70
N SER A 164 -5.79 10.88 10.96
CA SER A 164 -4.40 10.93 11.45
C SER A 164 -4.32 11.65 12.79
N ALA A 165 -3.53 11.14 13.73
CA ALA A 165 -3.37 11.75 15.06
C ALA A 165 -2.95 13.23 15.00
N ILE A 166 -2.15 13.61 14.00
CA ILE A 166 -1.68 14.99 13.78
C ILE A 166 -2.77 15.91 13.20
N SER A 167 -3.88 15.35 12.70
CA SER A 167 -5.02 16.17 12.24
C SER A 167 -5.66 16.97 13.37
N LYS A 168 -5.55 16.51 14.63
CA LYS A 168 -6.26 17.06 15.81
C LYS A 168 -5.61 18.29 16.47
N GLY A 169 -4.51 18.83 15.91
CA GLY A 169 -3.82 20.04 16.42
C GLY A 169 -4.06 21.27 15.56
#